data_AF-A0A7S0MMU3-F1
#
_entry.id   AF-A0A7S0MMU3-F1
#
_cell.length_a   1.000
_cell.length_b   1.000
_cell.length_c   1.000
_cell.angle_alpha   90.00
_cell.angle_beta   90.00
_cell.angle_gamma   90.00
#
_symmetry.space_group_name_H-M   'P 1'
#
loop_
_entity.id
_entity.type
_entity.pdbx_description
1 polymer ?
#
loop_
_entity_poly.entity_id
_entity_poly.type
_entity_poly.pdbx_seq_one_letter_code
_entity_poly.pdbx_strand_id
1 'polypeptide(L)'
;VSYIVEWVAFMRIQGVQQFVVYDDESGDNITLLKQFFEQKDPECVIHVFTAFGPKQQTITSGLRRQAESFQHCIDNFGASSEWMMIIDVDEFVYSPAFGTITDLIGNVAAIEQKKNKSINHILSLNVNFGSSGQQHRFEYRLVPSASG
;
A
#
# COMPACT_ATOMS: atom_id res chain seq x y z
N VAL A 1 11.22 -9.84 11.97
CA VAL A 1 9.81 -10.31 11.87
C VAL A 1 8.80 -9.47 12.66
N SER A 2 9.11 -8.93 13.85
CA SER A 2 8.10 -8.30 14.72
C SER A 2 7.36 -7.10 14.09
N TYR A 3 8.06 -6.25 13.36
CA TYR A 3 7.48 -5.00 12.85
C TYR A 3 6.50 -5.23 11.68
N ILE A 4 6.87 -6.06 10.70
CA ILE A 4 5.99 -6.27 9.54
C ILE A 4 4.69 -7.01 9.90
N VAL A 5 4.71 -7.83 10.96
CA VAL A 5 3.49 -8.44 11.49
C VAL A 5 2.54 -7.39 12.05
N GLU A 6 3.05 -6.41 12.79
CA GLU A 6 2.28 -5.27 13.28
C GLU A 6 1.71 -4.45 12.12
N TRP A 7 2.52 -4.17 11.11
CA TRP A 7 2.10 -3.44 9.92
C TRP A 7 0.95 -4.16 9.19
N VAL A 8 1.10 -5.45 8.90
CA VAL A 8 0.02 -6.24 8.28
C VAL A 8 -1.23 -6.23 9.16
N ALA A 9 -1.09 -6.50 10.47
CA ALA A 9 -2.22 -6.52 11.38
C ALA A 9 -2.96 -5.17 11.44
N PHE A 10 -2.24 -4.06 11.45
CA PHE A 10 -2.83 -2.73 11.44
C PHE A 10 -3.57 -2.46 10.12
N MET A 11 -2.93 -2.74 8.97
CA MET A 11 -3.56 -2.52 7.67
C MET A 11 -4.77 -3.44 7.46
N ARG A 12 -4.76 -4.65 8.04
CA ARG A 12 -5.93 -5.55 8.11
C ARG A 12 -7.09 -4.90 8.86
N ILE A 13 -6.85 -4.25 9.99
CA ILE A 13 -7.86 -3.48 10.73
C ILE A 13 -8.42 -2.34 9.88
N GLN A 14 -7.59 -1.72 9.04
CA GLN A 14 -8.00 -0.68 8.09
C GLN A 14 -8.70 -1.21 6.82
N GLY A 15 -9.06 -2.50 6.79
CA GLY A 15 -9.86 -3.11 5.74
C GLY A 15 -9.07 -3.70 4.57
N VAL A 16 -7.74 -3.63 4.58
CA VAL A 16 -6.91 -4.26 3.53
C VAL A 16 -7.07 -5.78 3.62
N GLN A 17 -7.23 -6.45 2.47
CA GLN A 17 -7.45 -7.90 2.41
C GLN A 17 -6.25 -8.66 1.81
N GLN A 18 -5.56 -8.04 0.86
CA GLN A 18 -4.46 -8.63 0.12
C GLN A 18 -3.19 -7.79 0.27
N PHE A 19 -2.08 -8.46 0.53
CA PHE A 19 -0.75 -7.88 0.66
C PHE A 19 0.17 -8.50 -0.39
N VAL A 20 0.84 -7.65 -1.16
CA VAL A 20 1.87 -8.06 -2.12
C VAL A 20 3.18 -7.40 -1.68
N VAL A 21 4.02 -8.19 -1.02
CA VAL A 21 5.27 -7.72 -0.42
C VAL A 21 6.44 -8.05 -1.34
N TYR A 22 7.21 -7.03 -1.69
CA TYR A 22 8.47 -7.18 -2.41
C TYR A 22 9.62 -7.01 -1.42
N ASP A 23 10.30 -8.11 -1.11
CA ASP A 23 11.44 -8.15 -0.22
C ASP A 23 12.73 -7.84 -0.97
N ASP A 24 13.41 -6.75 -0.59
CA ASP A 24 14.70 -6.37 -1.16
C ASP A 24 15.87 -7.17 -0.56
N GLU A 25 15.71 -8.50 -0.49
CA GLU A 25 16.65 -9.41 0.15
C GLU A 25 16.96 -8.96 1.58
N SER A 26 15.92 -8.74 2.38
CA SER A 26 16.11 -8.47 3.80
C SER A 26 16.72 -9.69 4.48
N GLY A 27 17.53 -9.47 5.51
CA GLY A 27 18.08 -10.56 6.32
C GLY A 27 17.03 -11.27 7.19
N ASP A 28 15.78 -10.79 7.15
CA ASP A 28 14.67 -11.29 7.93
C ASP A 28 13.96 -12.45 7.19
N ASN A 29 13.44 -13.41 7.95
CA ASN A 29 12.69 -14.52 7.37
C ASN A 29 11.24 -14.10 7.03
N ILE A 30 11.12 -13.24 6.02
CA ILE A 30 9.86 -12.68 5.51
C ILE A 30 8.88 -13.79 5.08
N THR A 31 9.38 -14.96 4.69
CA THR A 31 8.56 -16.11 4.31
C THR A 31 7.72 -16.65 5.48
N LEU A 32 8.16 -16.45 6.74
CA LEU A 32 7.36 -16.79 7.92
C LEU A 32 6.12 -15.91 8.08
N LEU A 33 6.12 -14.70 7.51
CA LEU A 33 4.96 -13.80 7.56
C LEU A 33 3.73 -14.45 6.92
N LYS A 34 3.92 -15.00 5.71
CA LYS A 34 2.87 -15.71 4.97
C LYS A 34 2.33 -16.88 5.78
N GLN A 35 3.22 -17.73 6.31
CA GLN A 35 2.83 -18.88 7.12
C GLN A 35 2.08 -18.49 8.39
N PHE A 36 2.50 -17.40 9.04
CA PHE A 36 1.86 -16.90 10.26
C PHE A 36 0.42 -16.46 9.99
N PHE A 37 0.18 -15.65 8.96
CA PHE A 37 -1.17 -15.16 8.66
C PHE A 37 -2.06 -16.23 8.05
N GLU A 38 -1.54 -17.14 7.22
CA GLU A 38 -2.32 -18.29 6.72
C GLU A 38 -2.91 -19.14 7.86
N GLN A 39 -2.21 -19.21 9.01
CA GLN A 39 -2.70 -19.93 10.19
C GLN A 39 -3.62 -19.10 11.08
N LYS A 40 -3.39 -17.80 11.21
CA LYS A 40 -4.05 -16.92 12.20
C LYS A 40 -5.25 -16.17 11.64
N ASP A 41 -5.21 -15.84 10.36
CA ASP A 41 -6.23 -15.10 9.64
C ASP A 41 -6.26 -15.60 8.19
N PRO A 42 -6.94 -16.72 7.90
CA PRO A 42 -6.95 -17.33 6.57
C PRO A 42 -7.55 -16.43 5.47
N GLU A 43 -8.28 -15.38 5.84
CA GLU A 43 -8.81 -14.39 4.90
C GLU A 43 -7.78 -13.30 4.54
N CYS A 44 -6.67 -13.21 5.29
CA CYS A 44 -5.52 -12.38 4.95
C CYS A 44 -4.67 -13.06 3.87
N VAL A 45 -4.73 -12.53 2.65
CA VAL A 45 -3.93 -13.04 1.55
C VAL A 45 -2.58 -12.32 1.52
N ILE A 46 -1.48 -13.07 1.62
CA ILE A 46 -0.12 -12.53 1.55
C ILE A 46 0.68 -13.21 0.45
N HIS A 47 1.15 -12.42 -0.50
CA HIS A 47 2.14 -12.80 -1.50
C HIS A 47 3.48 -12.16 -1.14
N VAL A 48 4.56 -12.94 -1.24
CA VAL A 48 5.92 -12.45 -1.00
C VAL A 48 6.77 -12.78 -2.22
N PHE A 49 7.43 -11.76 -2.76
CA PHE A 49 8.35 -11.85 -3.89
C PHE A 49 9.69 -11.27 -3.49
N THR A 50 10.78 -11.78 -4.06
CA THR A 50 12.07 -11.10 -3.99
C THR A 50 12.08 -9.96 -5.01
N ALA A 51 12.55 -8.78 -4.64
CA ALA A 51 12.66 -7.63 -5.53
C ALA A 51 13.57 -7.94 -6.74
N PHE A 52 13.19 -7.44 -7.91
CA PHE A 52 13.80 -7.82 -9.19
C PHE A 52 15.20 -7.25 -9.40
N GLY A 53 16.06 -7.98 -10.10
CA GLY A 53 17.41 -7.56 -10.49
C GLY A 53 18.50 -7.85 -9.45
N PRO A 54 19.74 -7.41 -9.69
CA PRO A 54 20.83 -7.51 -8.71
C PRO A 54 20.78 -6.36 -7.69
N LYS A 55 21.00 -6.66 -6.41
CA LYS A 55 21.16 -5.68 -5.33
C LYS A 55 22.48 -4.91 -5.49
N GLN A 56 22.47 -3.89 -6.35
CA GLN A 56 23.57 -2.93 -6.48
C GLN A 56 23.26 -1.71 -5.59
N GLN A 57 24.28 -1.10 -5.00
CA GLN A 57 24.11 0.02 -4.06
C GLN A 57 24.12 1.38 -4.77
N THR A 58 23.54 1.48 -5.96
CA THR A 58 23.37 2.77 -6.64
C THR A 58 21.93 3.22 -6.55
N ILE A 59 21.71 4.53 -6.38
CA ILE A 59 20.37 5.13 -6.35
C ILE A 59 19.58 4.72 -7.61
N THR A 60 20.24 4.71 -8.78
CA THR A 60 19.63 4.32 -10.05
C THR A 60 19.19 2.87 -10.07
N SER A 61 19.99 1.96 -9.50
CA SER A 61 19.59 0.55 -9.39
C SER A 61 18.42 0.39 -8.42
N GLY A 62 18.43 1.05 -7.25
CA GLY A 62 17.31 1.01 -6.30
C GLY A 62 15.98 1.47 -6.90
N LEU A 63 15.97 2.63 -7.58
CA LEU A 63 14.78 3.16 -8.26
C LEU A 63 14.26 2.22 -9.34
N ARG A 64 15.18 1.57 -10.08
CA ARG A 64 14.80 0.60 -11.10
C ARG A 64 14.16 -0.65 -10.50
N ARG A 65 14.74 -1.20 -9.42
CA ARG A 65 14.19 -2.38 -8.71
C ARG A 65 12.78 -2.08 -8.20
N GLN A 66 12.58 -0.88 -7.64
CA GLN A 66 11.29 -0.44 -7.16
C GLN A 66 10.27 -0.31 -8.30
N ALA A 67 10.64 0.33 -9.41
CA ALA A 67 9.78 0.46 -10.58
C ALA A 67 9.39 -0.90 -11.19
N GLU A 68 10.34 -1.84 -11.30
CA GLU A 68 10.07 -3.20 -11.79
C GLU A 68 9.13 -3.97 -10.84
N SER A 69 9.27 -3.77 -9.52
CA SER A 69 8.38 -4.38 -8.52
C SER A 69 6.96 -3.82 -8.60
N PHE A 70 6.81 -2.51 -8.79
CA PHE A 70 5.50 -1.88 -8.98
C PHE A 70 4.83 -2.34 -10.28
N GLN A 71 5.60 -2.42 -11.37
CA GLN A 71 5.09 -2.91 -12.66
C GLN A 71 4.59 -4.35 -12.54
N HIS A 72 5.40 -5.25 -11.95
CA HIS A 72 4.98 -6.62 -11.68
C HIS A 72 3.70 -6.68 -10.83
N CYS A 73 3.57 -5.81 -9.82
CA CYS A 73 2.39 -5.76 -8.97
C CYS A 73 1.13 -5.39 -9.77
N ILE A 74 1.21 -4.34 -10.58
CA ILE A 74 0.11 -3.83 -11.39
C ILE A 74 -0.31 -4.89 -12.42
N ASP A 75 0.65 -5.51 -13.10
CA ASP A 75 0.37 -6.47 -14.17
C ASP A 75 -0.31 -7.75 -13.66
N ASN A 76 0.05 -8.21 -12.46
CA ASN A 76 -0.44 -9.49 -11.92
C ASN A 76 -1.66 -9.35 -11.02
N PHE A 77 -1.82 -8.21 -10.32
CA PHE A 77 -2.84 -8.03 -9.29
C PHE A 77 -3.76 -6.83 -9.53
N GLY A 78 -3.40 -5.92 -10.44
CA GLY A 78 -4.18 -4.72 -10.71
C GLY A 78 -5.60 -5.03 -11.20
N ALA A 79 -5.74 -5.95 -12.15
CA ALA A 79 -7.03 -6.30 -12.74
C ALA A 79 -7.97 -7.06 -11.77
N SER A 80 -7.43 -7.73 -10.74
CA SER A 80 -8.21 -8.45 -9.74
C SER A 80 -8.51 -7.63 -8.48
N SER A 81 -7.97 -6.41 -8.39
CA SER A 81 -8.14 -5.53 -7.23
C SER A 81 -9.16 -4.44 -7.55
N GLU A 82 -10.13 -4.21 -6.67
CA GLU A 82 -11.02 -3.05 -6.80
C GLU A 82 -10.25 -1.74 -6.59
N TRP A 83 -9.38 -1.73 -5.59
CA TRP A 83 -8.47 -0.64 -5.27
C TRP A 83 -7.11 -1.20 -4.90
N MET A 84 -6.05 -0.53 -5.35
CA MET A 84 -4.66 -0.88 -5.04
C MET A 84 -3.95 0.33 -4.46
N MET A 85 -3.20 0.11 -3.37
CA MET A 85 -2.34 1.10 -2.75
C MET A 85 -0.89 0.61 -2.81
N ILE A 86 0.00 1.49 -3.26
CA ILE A 86 1.45 1.27 -3.21
C ILE A 86 1.99 2.12 -2.06
N ILE A 87 2.71 1.50 -1.14
CA ILE A 87 3.20 2.11 0.09
C ILE A 87 4.45 1.39 0.58
N ASP A 88 5.34 2.10 1.27
CA ASP A 88 6.47 1.50 1.96
C ASP A 88 6.01 0.81 3.27
N VAL A 89 6.68 -0.27 3.66
CA VAL A 89 6.27 -1.10 4.82
C VAL A 89 6.48 -0.41 6.17
N ASP A 90 7.15 0.74 6.19
CA ASP A 90 7.32 1.58 7.37
C ASP A 90 6.29 2.72 7.49
N GLU A 91 5.41 2.86 6.50
CA GLU A 91 4.34 3.85 6.48
C GLU A 91 2.99 3.23 6.86
N PHE A 92 2.20 3.98 7.61
CA PHE A 92 0.84 3.61 7.99
C PHE A 92 -0.16 4.59 7.38
N VAL A 93 -1.23 4.05 6.80
CA VAL A 93 -2.38 4.83 6.36
C VAL A 93 -3.56 4.41 7.20
N TYR A 94 -4.39 5.37 7.59
CA TYR A 94 -5.64 5.10 8.28
C TYR A 94 -6.66 6.17 7.93
N SER A 95 -7.94 5.83 8.11
CA SER A 95 -9.01 6.81 8.00
C SER A 95 -9.32 7.41 9.37
N PRO A 96 -9.12 8.72 9.60
CA PRO A 96 -9.49 9.35 10.86
C PRO A 96 -11.01 9.63 10.96
N ALA A 97 -11.70 9.68 9.82
CA ALA A 97 -13.10 10.09 9.72
C ALA A 97 -14.07 8.93 9.40
N PHE A 98 -13.56 7.80 8.92
CA PHE A 98 -14.32 6.58 8.68
C PHE A 98 -13.70 5.44 9.47
N GLY A 99 -14.44 4.34 9.67
CA GLY A 99 -13.93 3.19 10.42
C GLY A 99 -12.67 2.58 9.80
N THR A 100 -12.62 2.53 8.46
CA THR A 100 -11.52 1.94 7.69
C THR A 100 -11.15 2.78 6.47
N ILE A 101 -10.01 2.49 5.84
CA ILE A 101 -9.64 3.09 4.56
C ILE A 101 -10.61 2.64 3.47
N THR A 102 -10.98 1.35 3.45
CA THR A 102 -11.90 0.80 2.46
C THR A 102 -13.29 1.46 2.55
N ASP A 103 -13.76 1.77 3.77
CA ASP A 103 -15.01 2.54 3.95
C ASP A 103 -14.88 3.95 3.36
N LEU A 104 -13.77 4.64 3.63
CA LEU A 104 -13.53 5.97 3.06
C LEU A 104 -13.57 5.93 1.53
N ILE A 105 -12.87 4.97 0.93
CA ILE A 105 -12.79 4.82 -0.53
C ILE A 105 -14.19 4.54 -1.10
N GLY A 106 -14.92 3.58 -0.54
CA GLY A 106 -16.28 3.24 -0.98
C GLY A 106 -17.25 4.42 -0.89
N ASN A 107 -17.17 5.19 0.21
CA ASN A 107 -18.00 6.40 0.37
C ASN A 107 -17.64 7.49 -0.65
N VAL A 108 -16.36 7.76 -0.87
CA VAL A 108 -15.90 8.78 -1.83
C VAL A 108 -16.28 8.37 -3.26
N ALA A 109 -16.06 7.10 -3.62
CA ALA A 109 -16.46 6.55 -4.92
C ALA A 109 -17.97 6.69 -5.16
N ALA A 110 -18.79 6.35 -4.17
CA ALA A 110 -20.25 6.49 -4.26
C ALA A 110 -20.70 7.95 -4.43
N ILE A 111 -20.02 8.91 -3.78
CA ILE A 111 -20.32 10.35 -3.92
C ILE A 111 -20.01 10.85 -5.33
N GLU A 112 -18.87 10.48 -5.91
CA GLU A 112 -18.50 10.91 -7.26
C GLU A 112 -19.32 10.20 -8.33
N GLN A 113 -19.68 8.93 -8.11
CA GLN A 113 -20.59 8.19 -9.01
C GLN A 113 -21.95 8.90 -9.14
N LYS A 114 -22.51 9.42 -8.04
CA LYS A 114 -23.74 10.24 -8.06
C LYS A 114 -23.62 11.51 -8.91
N LYS A 115 -22.39 11.96 -9.19
CA LYS A 115 -22.09 13.09 -10.07
C LYS A 115 -21.75 12.65 -11.51
N ASN A 116 -21.99 11.38 -11.86
CA ASN A 116 -21.57 10.75 -13.11
C ASN A 116 -20.06 10.88 -13.37
N LYS A 117 -19.24 10.79 -12.31
CA LYS A 117 -17.78 10.79 -12.39
C LYS A 117 -17.24 9.45 -11.90
N SER A 118 -16.22 8.94 -12.59
CA SER A 118 -15.38 7.85 -12.08
C SER A 118 -14.15 8.41 -11.38
N ILE A 119 -13.65 7.69 -10.38
CA ILE A 119 -12.41 7.99 -9.69
C ILE A 119 -11.40 6.94 -10.10
N ASN A 120 -10.26 7.36 -10.64
CA ASN A 120 -9.18 6.45 -11.01
C ASN A 120 -8.09 6.40 -9.93
N HIS A 121 -7.89 7.49 -9.19
CA HIS A 121 -6.82 7.59 -8.18
C HIS A 121 -7.26 8.44 -7.00
N ILE A 122 -6.83 8.04 -5.80
CA ILE A 122 -6.92 8.84 -4.57
C ILE A 122 -5.49 9.13 -4.13
N LEU A 123 -5.20 10.40 -3.86
CA LEU A 123 -3.91 10.83 -3.33
C LEU A 123 -4.06 11.00 -1.82
N SER A 124 -3.30 10.21 -1.05
CA SER A 124 -3.17 10.39 0.39
C SER A 124 -2.12 11.47 0.68
N LEU A 125 -2.34 12.22 1.76
CA LEU A 125 -1.34 13.15 2.27
C LEU A 125 -0.55 12.47 3.38
N ASN A 126 0.76 12.40 3.19
CA ASN A 126 1.64 11.87 4.22
C ASN A 126 1.75 12.90 5.35
N VAL A 127 1.62 12.42 6.59
CA VAL A 127 2.09 13.16 7.76
C VAL A 127 3.34 12.44 8.23
N ASN A 128 4.48 13.10 8.09
CA ASN A 128 5.75 12.53 8.52
C ASN A 128 5.93 12.77 10.02
N PHE A 129 6.09 11.70 10.79
CA PHE A 129 6.43 11.76 12.20
C PHE A 129 7.94 11.52 12.34
N GLY A 130 8.71 12.60 12.37
CA GLY A 130 10.16 12.53 12.60
C GLY A 130 10.49 12.25 14.07
N SER A 131 11.65 11.63 14.33
CA SER A 131 12.16 11.37 15.70
C SER A 131 12.41 12.64 16.54
N SER A 132 12.29 13.83 15.93
CA SER A 132 12.42 15.15 16.57
C SER A 132 11.08 15.79 17.00
N GLY A 133 9.94 15.09 16.83
CA GLY A 133 8.61 15.60 17.21
C GLY A 133 8.02 16.65 16.25
N GLN A 134 8.66 16.90 15.11
CA GLN A 134 8.16 17.81 14.08
C GLN A 134 7.06 17.13 13.25
N GLN A 135 5.89 17.77 13.16
CA GLN A 135 4.77 17.34 12.32
C GLN A 135 4.71 18.22 11.07
N HIS A 136 4.97 17.66 9.90
CA HIS A 136 4.78 18.36 8.62
C HIS A 136 3.47 17.87 8.00
N ARG A 137 2.48 18.76 7.89
CA ARG A 137 1.19 18.50 7.24
C ARG A 137 1.23 19.06 5.82
N PHE A 138 1.13 18.19 4.83
CA PHE A 138 1.00 18.61 3.44
C PHE A 138 -0.49 18.92 3.14
N GLU A 139 -0.79 19.94 2.33
CA GLU A 139 -2.16 20.25 1.85
C GLU A 139 -2.40 19.66 0.45
N TYR A 140 -3.65 19.28 0.12
CA TYR A 140 -3.99 18.64 -1.17
C TYR A 140 -4.95 19.45 -2.04
N ARG A 141 -4.89 19.15 -3.35
CA ARG A 141 -5.85 19.58 -4.39
C ARG A 141 -6.29 18.35 -5.18
N LEU A 142 -7.60 18.12 -5.30
CA LEU A 142 -8.16 17.12 -6.21
C LEU A 142 -7.96 17.59 -7.66
N VAL A 143 -7.32 16.77 -8.50
CA VAL A 143 -7.17 17.03 -9.93
C VAL A 143 -8.17 16.15 -10.69
N PRO A 144 -9.19 16.72 -11.35
CA PRO A 144 -10.09 15.95 -12.20
C PRO A 144 -9.33 15.33 -13.38
N SER A 145 -9.76 14.15 -13.83
CA SER A 145 -9.28 13.60 -15.11
C SER A 145 -9.60 14.58 -16.23
N ALA A 146 -8.61 14.92 -17.06
CA ALA A 146 -8.85 15.65 -18.29
C ALA A 146 -9.94 14.93 -19.10
N SER A 147 -11.00 15.64 -19.43
CA SER A 147 -12.05 15.18 -20.34
C SER A 147 -11.39 14.80 -21.67
N GLY A 148 -11.36 13.50 -21.97
CA GLY A 148 -11.12 13.00 -23.32
C GLY A 148 -12.29 13.34 -24.24
#